data_AF-A0A3M0JZB2-F1
#
_entry.id   AF-A0A3M0JZB2-F1
#
_cell.length_a   1.000
_cell.length_b   1.000
_cell.length_c   1.000
_cell.angle_alpha   90.00
_cell.angle_beta   90.00
_cell.angle_gamma   90.00
#
_symmetry.space_group_name_H-M   'P 1'
#
loop_
_entity.id
_entity.type
_entity.pdbx_description
1 polymer ?
#
loop_
_entity_poly.entity_id
_entity_poly.type
_entity_poly.pdbx_seq_one_letter_code
_entity_poly.pdbx_strand_id
1 'polypeptide(L)'
;MIHTAGMRIWERENRIGPPGDIKLPIVDPRWNPNQEDERRSMEDYRNLIVRGIKESVPRSNNTKLAFDSMQGKEETPAAWLSRLKKNFQLYSNIDPDSPEGQILLKTQFISKSWPDIRRKLEKIEDWQEKGINELLREALKVYLRREEEKTKAKAKIMVAVAKESARAVKNQDPPGRQSMKFKGERRGTPTTPPWRTLKRTGKRGHASIVGRRGTCGETVRK
;
A
#
# COMPACT_ATOMS: atom_id res chain seq x y z
N MET A 1 -12.52 -15.94 36.14
CA MET A 1 -11.89 -16.97 35.28
C MET A 1 -10.38 -16.75 35.13
N ILE A 2 -9.93 -15.56 34.70
CA ILE A 2 -8.49 -15.24 34.54
C ILE A 2 -7.67 -15.44 35.82
N HIS A 3 -8.12 -14.85 36.94
CA HIS A 3 -7.46 -14.95 38.24
C HIS A 3 -7.28 -16.41 38.69
N THR A 4 -8.35 -17.20 38.65
CA THR A 4 -8.34 -18.64 38.96
C THR A 4 -7.39 -19.43 38.05
N ALA A 5 -7.35 -19.13 36.76
CA ALA A 5 -6.44 -19.78 35.82
C ALA A 5 -4.97 -19.44 36.13
N GLY A 6 -4.69 -18.16 36.43
CA GLY A 6 -3.36 -17.70 36.85
C GLY A 6 -2.88 -18.37 38.14
N MET A 7 -3.74 -18.53 39.15
CA MET A 7 -3.38 -19.23 40.39
C MET A 7 -3.02 -20.69 40.13
N ARG A 8 -3.85 -21.41 39.37
CA ARG A 8 -3.60 -22.82 38.99
C ARG A 8 -2.31 -22.99 38.20
N ILE A 9 -1.97 -22.01 37.36
CA ILE A 9 -0.71 -21.96 36.62
C ILE A 9 0.46 -21.86 37.60
N TRP A 10 0.41 -20.89 38.52
CA TRP A 10 1.46 -20.68 39.52
C TRP A 10 1.68 -21.92 40.38
N GLU A 11 0.60 -22.48 40.96
CA GLU A 11 0.65 -23.64 41.85
C GLU A 11 1.20 -24.89 41.16
N ARG A 12 0.90 -25.08 39.87
CA ARG A 12 1.42 -26.20 39.07
C ARG A 12 2.93 -26.14 38.92
N GLU A 13 3.47 -24.94 38.74
CA GLU A 13 4.90 -24.69 38.49
C GLU A 13 5.69 -24.49 39.78
N ASN A 14 5.04 -24.05 40.86
CA ASN A 14 5.66 -23.69 42.13
C ASN A 14 5.07 -24.52 43.28
N ARG A 15 5.23 -25.84 43.21
CA ARG A 15 4.64 -26.80 44.18
C ARG A 15 5.07 -26.59 45.64
N ILE A 16 6.25 -26.01 45.87
CA ILE A 16 6.83 -25.74 47.19
C ILE A 16 6.85 -24.21 47.47
N GLY A 17 6.31 -23.40 46.56
CA GLY A 17 6.32 -21.95 46.64
C GLY A 17 5.19 -21.37 47.49
N PRO A 18 5.15 -20.03 47.67
CA PRO A 18 4.03 -19.37 48.30
C PRO A 18 2.73 -19.64 47.53
N PRO A 19 1.57 -19.66 48.22
CA PRO A 19 0.26 -19.77 47.58
C PRO A 19 0.03 -18.74 46.46
N GLY A 20 -0.77 -19.11 45.46
CA GLY A 20 -0.97 -18.30 44.25
C GLY A 20 -1.69 -16.97 44.49
N ASP A 21 -2.46 -16.86 45.56
CA ASP A 21 -3.15 -15.63 45.99
C ASP A 21 -2.16 -14.54 46.45
N ILE A 22 -1.00 -14.91 46.98
CA ILE A 22 0.10 -13.96 47.27
C ILE A 22 0.65 -13.35 45.97
N LYS A 23 0.69 -14.14 44.90
CA LYS A 23 1.22 -13.70 43.59
C LYS A 23 0.18 -13.04 42.70
N LEU A 24 -1.10 -13.31 42.93
CA LEU A 24 -2.24 -12.67 42.26
C LEU A 24 -3.17 -12.04 43.30
N PRO A 25 -2.71 -11.00 44.03
CA PRO A 25 -3.54 -10.33 45.02
C PRO A 25 -4.75 -9.67 44.34
N ILE A 26 -5.90 -9.74 45.00
CA ILE A 26 -7.16 -9.11 44.54
C ILE A 26 -7.17 -7.61 44.88
N VAL A 27 -6.51 -7.24 45.97
CA VAL A 27 -6.37 -5.85 46.43
C VAL A 27 -4.97 -5.35 46.08
N ASP A 28 -4.81 -4.04 45.91
CA ASP A 28 -3.51 -3.42 45.67
C ASP A 28 -2.51 -3.77 46.80
N PRO A 29 -1.44 -4.53 46.51
CA PRO A 29 -0.43 -4.92 47.49
C PRO A 29 0.53 -3.77 47.83
N ARG A 30 0.48 -2.63 47.11
CA ARG A 30 1.40 -1.49 47.25
C ARG A 30 2.88 -1.85 47.09
N TRP A 31 3.19 -2.71 46.14
CA TRP A 31 4.57 -3.11 45.83
C TRP A 31 5.45 -1.89 45.49
N ASN A 32 6.60 -1.81 46.15
CA ASN A 32 7.67 -0.86 46.00
C ASN A 32 8.65 -1.32 44.89
N PRO A 33 8.76 -0.57 43.79
CA PRO A 33 9.67 -0.90 42.68
C PRO A 33 11.15 -0.94 43.06
N ASN A 34 11.53 -0.31 44.19
CA ASN A 34 12.91 -0.26 44.65
C ASN A 34 13.32 -1.50 45.45
N GLN A 35 12.38 -2.37 45.82
CA GLN A 35 12.68 -3.63 46.49
C GLN A 35 12.68 -4.79 45.48
N GLU A 36 13.76 -5.56 45.49
CA GLU A 36 13.98 -6.61 44.49
C GLU A 36 12.93 -7.74 44.57
N ASP A 37 12.53 -8.15 45.78
CA ASP A 37 11.52 -9.20 45.97
C ASP A 37 10.11 -8.77 45.53
N GLU A 38 9.79 -7.49 45.72
CA GLU A 38 8.52 -6.91 45.28
C GLU A 38 8.52 -6.67 43.76
N ARG A 39 9.68 -6.35 43.18
CA ARG A 39 9.87 -6.30 41.73
C ARG A 39 9.66 -7.66 41.07
N ARG A 40 10.19 -8.73 41.66
CA ARG A 40 9.90 -10.11 41.23
C ARG A 40 8.41 -10.42 41.30
N SER A 41 7.75 -10.02 42.40
CA SER A 41 6.31 -10.23 42.56
C SER A 41 5.47 -9.45 41.53
N MET A 42 5.88 -8.24 41.14
CA MET A 42 5.29 -7.50 40.03
C MET A 42 5.45 -8.21 38.69
N GLU A 43 6.62 -8.80 38.43
CA GLU A 43 6.90 -9.56 37.21
C GLU A 43 6.06 -10.85 37.15
N ASP A 44 6.02 -11.59 38.24
CA ASP A 44 5.16 -12.77 38.41
C ASP A 44 3.69 -12.41 38.16
N TYR A 45 3.18 -11.34 38.78
CA TYR A 45 1.82 -10.87 38.59
C TYR A 45 1.50 -10.60 37.12
N ARG A 46 2.35 -9.83 36.43
CA ARG A 46 2.16 -9.51 35.00
C ARG A 46 2.16 -10.78 34.15
N ASN A 47 3.12 -11.68 34.39
CA ASN A 47 3.23 -12.93 33.65
C ASN A 47 2.02 -13.83 33.89
N LEU A 48 1.58 -13.98 35.14
CA LEU A 48 0.44 -14.80 35.51
C LEU A 48 -0.89 -14.23 35.00
N ILE A 49 -1.07 -12.91 34.95
CA ILE A 49 -2.25 -12.29 34.34
C ILE A 49 -2.29 -12.58 32.84
N VAL A 50 -1.19 -12.38 32.12
CA VAL A 50 -1.12 -12.66 30.68
C VAL A 50 -1.40 -14.12 30.38
N ARG A 51 -0.79 -15.03 31.15
CA ARG A 51 -1.00 -16.48 30.98
C ARG A 51 -2.40 -16.90 31.40
N GLY A 52 -2.93 -16.35 32.48
CA GLY A 52 -4.30 -16.57 32.94
C GLY A 52 -5.32 -16.16 31.89
N ILE A 53 -5.10 -15.05 31.17
CA ILE A 53 -5.92 -14.65 30.02
C ILE A 53 -5.83 -15.70 28.90
N LYS A 54 -4.61 -16.09 28.51
CA LYS A 54 -4.40 -17.08 27.44
C LYS A 54 -5.06 -18.43 27.73
N GLU A 55 -5.06 -18.86 28.99
CA GLU A 55 -5.65 -20.14 29.42
C GLU A 55 -7.17 -20.05 29.56
N SER A 56 -7.69 -18.93 30.07
CA SER A 56 -9.12 -18.78 30.41
C SER A 56 -9.98 -18.30 29.25
N VAL A 57 -9.40 -17.70 28.22
CA VAL A 57 -10.10 -17.34 26.99
C VAL A 57 -9.99 -18.52 26.03
N PRO A 58 -11.09 -19.24 25.74
CA PRO A 58 -11.07 -20.26 24.70
C PRO A 58 -10.64 -19.59 23.40
N ARG A 59 -9.51 -20.00 22.83
CA ARG A 59 -9.20 -19.66 21.44
C ARG A 59 -10.35 -20.21 20.61
N SER A 60 -11.12 -19.32 19.98
CA SER A 60 -12.25 -19.71 19.17
C SER A 60 -11.72 -20.60 18.04
N ASN A 61 -11.92 -21.91 18.12
CA ASN A 61 -11.55 -22.85 17.06
C ASN A 61 -12.55 -22.73 15.91
N ASN A 62 -12.50 -21.60 15.20
CA ASN A 62 -13.31 -21.38 14.01
C ASN A 62 -12.51 -21.88 12.81
N THR A 63 -12.60 -23.18 12.55
CA THR A 63 -11.89 -23.86 11.46
C THR A 63 -12.17 -23.25 10.09
N LYS A 64 -13.42 -22.81 9.87
CA LYS A 64 -13.83 -22.10 8.65
C LYS A 64 -13.03 -20.81 8.47
N LEU A 65 -12.96 -19.96 9.49
CA LEU A 65 -12.17 -18.73 9.42
C LEU A 65 -10.66 -19.00 9.37
N ALA A 66 -10.19 -20.08 10.00
CA ALA A 66 -8.79 -20.46 10.01
C ALA A 66 -8.29 -20.94 8.62
N PHE A 67 -9.10 -21.75 7.90
CA PHE A 67 -8.61 -22.52 6.74
C PHE A 67 -9.34 -22.25 5.42
N ASP A 68 -10.55 -21.70 5.41
CA ASP A 68 -11.32 -21.52 4.17
C ASP A 68 -11.01 -20.21 3.44
N SER A 69 -10.21 -19.34 4.04
CA SER A 69 -9.80 -18.10 3.39
C SER A 69 -8.93 -18.36 2.15
N MET A 70 -9.15 -17.60 1.09
CA MET A 70 -8.36 -17.65 -0.15
C MET A 70 -7.71 -16.30 -0.43
N GLN A 71 -6.61 -16.31 -1.20
CA GLN A 71 -6.00 -15.09 -1.71
C GLN A 71 -6.96 -14.38 -2.68
N GLY A 72 -7.17 -13.08 -2.46
CA GLY A 72 -7.93 -12.24 -3.38
C GLY A 72 -7.19 -12.01 -4.70
N LYS A 73 -7.93 -11.80 -5.81
CA LYS A 73 -7.33 -11.55 -7.13
C LYS A 73 -6.32 -10.40 -7.13
N GLU A 74 -6.66 -9.30 -6.47
CA GLU A 74 -5.85 -8.07 -6.40
C GLU A 74 -5.04 -7.99 -5.09
N GLU A 75 -5.07 -9.05 -4.27
CA GLU A 75 -4.33 -9.10 -3.02
C GLU A 75 -2.89 -9.54 -3.27
N THR A 76 -1.93 -8.80 -2.71
CA THR A 76 -0.52 -9.17 -2.83
C THR A 76 -0.24 -10.47 -2.05
N PRO A 77 0.69 -11.32 -2.53
CA PRO A 77 1.11 -12.52 -1.81
C PRO A 77 1.56 -12.25 -0.36
N ALA A 78 2.18 -11.10 -0.11
CA ALA A 78 2.58 -10.70 1.24
C ALA A 78 1.39 -10.41 2.15
N ALA A 79 0.39 -9.67 1.66
CA ALA A 79 -0.84 -9.41 2.40
C ALA A 79 -1.60 -10.71 2.69
N TRP A 80 -1.66 -11.61 1.70
CA TRP A 80 -2.23 -12.94 1.85
C TRP A 80 -1.53 -13.73 2.96
N LEU A 81 -0.20 -13.80 2.96
CA LEU A 81 0.57 -14.50 3.99
C LEU A 81 0.33 -13.91 5.39
N SER A 82 0.33 -12.58 5.52
CA SER A 82 0.05 -11.91 6.80
C SER A 82 -1.34 -12.23 7.32
N ARG A 83 -2.35 -12.23 6.45
CA ARG A 83 -3.73 -12.58 6.81
C ARG A 83 -3.86 -14.05 7.20
N LEU A 84 -3.18 -14.95 6.49
CA LEU A 84 -3.16 -16.37 6.79
C LEU A 84 -2.52 -16.65 8.17
N LYS A 85 -1.38 -16.03 8.48
CA LYS A 85 -0.75 -16.12 9.82
C LYS A 85 -1.68 -15.62 10.92
N LYS A 86 -2.36 -14.49 10.69
CA LYS A 86 -3.32 -13.92 11.63
C LYS A 86 -4.52 -14.84 11.86
N ASN A 87 -5.02 -15.50 10.82
CA ASN A 87 -6.10 -16.46 10.93
C ASN A 87 -5.71 -17.66 11.78
N PHE A 88 -4.48 -18.16 11.64
CA PHE A 88 -3.98 -19.26 12.48
C PHE A 88 -3.90 -18.83 13.95
N GLN A 89 -3.40 -17.62 14.23
CA GLN A 89 -3.28 -17.11 15.59
C GLN A 89 -4.63 -16.84 16.28
N LEU A 90 -5.63 -16.39 15.53
CA LEU A 90 -6.95 -16.00 16.06
C LEU A 90 -7.93 -17.17 16.15
N TYR A 91 -7.92 -18.04 15.14
CA TYR A 91 -9.00 -19.01 14.93
C TYR A 91 -8.55 -20.47 15.02
N SER A 92 -7.26 -20.71 15.26
CA SER A 92 -6.68 -22.04 15.44
C SER A 92 -5.81 -22.06 16.70
N ASN A 93 -5.62 -23.26 17.25
CA ASN A 93 -4.66 -23.51 18.33
C ASN A 93 -3.23 -23.75 17.82
N ILE A 94 -3.02 -23.70 16.50
CA ILE A 94 -1.73 -23.96 15.85
C ILE A 94 -0.89 -22.70 15.85
N ASP A 95 0.30 -22.77 16.46
CA ASP A 95 1.29 -21.70 16.38
C ASP A 95 1.92 -21.67 14.98
N PRO A 96 1.77 -20.59 14.19
CA PRO A 96 2.36 -20.52 12.86
C PRO A 96 3.90 -20.60 12.85
N ASP A 97 4.57 -20.35 13.97
CA ASP A 97 6.03 -20.42 14.07
C ASP A 97 6.54 -21.79 14.57
N SER A 98 5.64 -22.70 14.99
CA SER A 98 5.96 -24.10 15.27
C SER A 98 6.28 -24.89 13.99
N PRO A 99 7.06 -26.00 14.06
CA PRO A 99 7.33 -26.86 12.91
C PRO A 99 6.06 -27.34 12.19
N GLU A 100 5.06 -27.78 12.95
CA GLU A 100 3.78 -28.26 12.43
C GLU A 100 2.99 -27.11 11.78
N GLY A 101 2.99 -25.95 12.43
CA GLY A 101 2.37 -24.73 11.91
C GLY A 101 3.00 -24.24 10.63
N GLN A 102 4.32 -24.32 10.48
CA GLN A 102 5.05 -23.94 9.27
C GLN A 102 4.71 -24.86 8.10
N ILE A 103 4.59 -26.17 8.32
CA ILE A 103 4.16 -27.13 7.30
C ILE A 103 2.75 -26.76 6.81
N LEU A 104 1.81 -26.56 7.74
CA LEU A 104 0.44 -26.21 7.40
C LEU A 104 0.34 -24.84 6.72
N LEU A 105 1.11 -23.86 7.20
CA LEU A 105 1.16 -22.51 6.64
C LEU A 105 1.63 -22.54 5.18
N LYS A 106 2.68 -23.30 4.86
CA LYS A 106 3.17 -23.47 3.48
C LYS A 106 2.11 -24.13 2.60
N THR A 107 1.50 -25.21 3.06
CA THR A 107 0.43 -25.91 2.34
C THR A 107 -0.75 -24.99 2.02
N GLN A 108 -1.19 -24.19 2.99
CA GLN A 108 -2.30 -23.25 2.77
C GLN A 108 -1.91 -22.03 1.96
N PHE A 109 -0.67 -21.55 2.11
CA PHE A 109 -0.17 -20.48 1.28
C PHE A 109 -0.24 -20.86 -0.21
N ILE A 110 0.18 -22.07 -0.58
CA ILE A 110 0.14 -22.55 -1.97
C ILE A 110 -1.28 -22.87 -2.41
N SER A 111 -1.98 -23.76 -1.70
CA SER A 111 -3.28 -24.30 -2.14
C SER A 111 -4.37 -23.23 -2.28
N LYS A 112 -4.33 -22.21 -1.42
CA LYS A 112 -5.29 -21.11 -1.37
C LYS A 112 -4.79 -19.83 -2.05
N SER A 113 -3.60 -19.84 -2.66
CA SER A 113 -3.13 -18.74 -3.52
C SER A 113 -3.99 -18.62 -4.79
N TRP A 114 -3.94 -17.44 -5.42
CA TRP A 114 -4.61 -17.21 -6.69
C TRP A 114 -4.09 -18.20 -7.77
N PRO A 115 -4.91 -18.65 -8.74
CA PRO A 115 -4.56 -19.80 -9.58
C PRO A 115 -3.28 -19.67 -10.40
N ASP A 116 -2.85 -18.46 -10.78
CA ASP A 116 -1.57 -18.23 -11.48
C ASP A 116 -0.35 -18.46 -10.58
N ILE A 117 -0.39 -17.93 -9.35
CA ILE A 117 0.62 -18.09 -8.31
C ILE A 117 0.66 -19.55 -7.87
N ARG A 118 -0.50 -20.15 -7.57
CA ARG A 118 -0.60 -21.56 -7.17
C ARG A 118 0.07 -22.48 -8.19
N ARG A 119 -0.27 -22.33 -9.48
CA ARG A 119 0.34 -23.09 -10.58
C ARG A 119 1.85 -22.91 -10.69
N LYS A 120 2.39 -21.74 -10.31
CA LYS A 120 3.84 -21.51 -10.30
C LYS A 120 4.49 -22.18 -9.10
N LEU A 121 3.89 -22.07 -7.91
CA LEU A 121 4.43 -22.62 -6.67
C LEU A 121 4.38 -24.15 -6.65
N GLU A 122 3.31 -24.77 -7.17
CA GLU A 122 3.19 -26.23 -7.30
C GLU A 122 4.23 -26.86 -8.24
N LYS A 123 4.79 -26.07 -9.16
CA LYS A 123 5.87 -26.52 -10.07
C LYS A 123 7.25 -26.43 -9.46
N ILE A 124 7.40 -25.83 -8.29
CA ILE A 124 8.68 -25.76 -7.60
C ILE A 124 8.93 -27.13 -6.98
N GLU A 125 10.01 -27.77 -7.39
CA GLU A 125 10.47 -29.03 -6.81
C GLU A 125 10.79 -28.82 -5.31
N ASP A 126 10.41 -29.81 -4.49
CA ASP A 126 10.60 -29.80 -3.05
C ASP A 126 10.17 -28.51 -2.34
N TRP A 127 9.05 -27.91 -2.80
CA TRP A 127 8.50 -26.70 -2.16
C TRP A 127 8.23 -26.89 -0.66
N GLN A 128 8.01 -28.13 -0.23
CA GLN A 128 7.83 -28.49 1.18
C GLN A 128 9.10 -28.31 2.01
N GLU A 129 10.29 -28.46 1.41
CA GLU A 129 11.58 -28.23 2.09
C GLU A 129 11.96 -26.75 2.07
N LYS A 130 11.42 -25.99 1.12
CA LYS A 130 11.66 -24.55 1.02
C LYS A 130 11.06 -23.78 2.19
N GLY A 131 11.72 -22.67 2.51
CA GLY A 131 11.22 -21.70 3.48
C GLY A 131 10.04 -20.91 2.93
N ILE A 132 9.11 -20.51 3.80
CA ILE A 132 7.94 -19.69 3.41
C ILE A 132 8.35 -18.39 2.71
N ASN A 133 9.48 -17.80 3.09
CA ASN A 133 10.01 -16.58 2.48
C ASN A 133 10.47 -16.81 1.02
N GLU A 134 10.95 -18.00 0.69
CA GLU A 134 11.32 -18.34 -0.69
C GLU A 134 10.09 -18.49 -1.58
N LEU A 135 9.07 -19.19 -1.09
CA LEU A 135 7.77 -19.30 -1.75
C LEU A 135 7.12 -17.92 -1.94
N LEU A 136 7.22 -17.06 -0.94
CA LEU A 136 6.72 -15.68 -1.03
C LEU A 136 7.43 -14.88 -2.13
N ARG A 137 8.75 -15.00 -2.27
CA ARG A 137 9.50 -14.32 -3.34
C ARG A 137 9.04 -14.77 -4.72
N GLU A 138 8.86 -16.06 -4.93
CA GLU A 138 8.36 -16.59 -6.21
C GLU A 138 6.92 -16.14 -6.49
N ALA A 139 6.06 -16.14 -5.48
CA ALA A 139 4.70 -15.63 -5.61
C ALA A 139 4.66 -14.14 -5.99
N LEU A 140 5.52 -13.32 -5.37
CA LEU A 140 5.61 -11.88 -5.67
C LEU A 140 6.07 -11.62 -7.11
N LYS A 141 7.02 -12.40 -7.65
CA LYS A 141 7.44 -12.30 -9.05
C LYS A 141 6.27 -12.52 -10.02
N VAL A 142 5.43 -13.52 -9.76
CA VAL A 142 4.24 -13.81 -10.59
C VAL A 142 3.23 -12.68 -10.50
N TYR A 143 2.95 -12.20 -9.29
CA TYR A 143 2.02 -11.09 -9.05
C TYR A 143 2.45 -9.82 -9.80
N LEU A 144 3.72 -9.43 -9.68
CA LEU A 144 4.25 -8.22 -10.31
C LEU A 144 4.22 -8.32 -11.84
N ARG A 145 4.59 -9.49 -12.40
CA ARG A 145 4.49 -9.73 -13.84
C ARG A 145 3.06 -9.54 -14.36
N ARG A 146 2.06 -10.02 -13.62
CA ARG A 146 0.64 -9.84 -13.97
C ARG A 146 0.24 -8.37 -13.94
N GLU A 147 0.69 -7.62 -12.93
CA GLU A 147 0.41 -6.17 -12.84
C GLU A 147 1.06 -5.38 -13.97
N GLU A 148 2.28 -5.76 -14.37
CA GLU A 148 2.91 -5.20 -15.57
C GLU A 148 2.13 -5.51 -16.85
N GLU A 149 1.63 -6.73 -17.01
CA GLU A 149 0.82 -7.10 -18.19
C GLU A 149 -0.51 -6.32 -18.21
N LYS A 150 -1.16 -6.16 -17.06
CA LYS A 150 -2.39 -5.37 -16.88
C LYS A 150 -2.16 -3.89 -17.18
N THR A 151 -1.06 -3.31 -16.70
CA THR A 151 -0.70 -1.90 -16.99
C THR A 151 -0.35 -1.70 -18.46
N LYS A 152 0.43 -2.61 -19.06
CA LYS A 152 0.72 -2.59 -20.51
C LYS A 152 -0.55 -2.71 -21.35
N ALA A 153 -1.50 -3.58 -20.97
CA ALA A 153 -2.78 -3.70 -21.66
C ALA A 153 -3.62 -2.41 -21.57
N LYS A 154 -3.72 -1.81 -20.38
CA LYS A 154 -4.40 -0.52 -20.19
C LYS A 154 -3.77 0.59 -21.04
N ALA A 155 -2.44 0.67 -21.08
CA ALA A 155 -1.72 1.65 -21.90
C ALA A 155 -2.00 1.45 -23.40
N LYS A 156 -2.02 0.20 -23.89
CA LYS A 156 -2.37 -0.11 -25.29
C LYS A 156 -3.77 0.37 -25.64
N ILE A 157 -4.75 0.14 -24.76
CA ILE A 157 -6.13 0.60 -24.95
C ILE A 157 -6.18 2.14 -24.97
N MET A 158 -5.54 2.82 -24.02
CA MET A 158 -5.49 4.29 -24.00
C MET A 158 -4.87 4.87 -25.27
N VAL A 159 -3.79 4.26 -25.77
CA VAL A 159 -3.15 4.69 -27.03
C VAL A 159 -4.06 4.46 -28.24
N ALA A 160 -4.80 3.35 -28.28
CA ALA A 160 -5.76 3.08 -29.35
C ALA A 160 -6.90 4.12 -29.35
N VAL A 161 -7.48 4.40 -28.18
CA VAL A 161 -8.53 5.41 -28.01
C VAL A 161 -8.03 6.81 -28.40
N ALA A 162 -6.81 7.18 -27.98
CA ALA A 162 -6.21 8.46 -28.35
C ALA A 162 -5.92 8.58 -29.86
N LYS A 163 -5.53 7.48 -30.53
CA LYS A 163 -5.33 7.46 -31.98
C LYS A 163 -6.65 7.60 -32.74
N GLU A 164 -7.73 6.96 -32.27
CA GLU A 164 -9.06 7.10 -32.87
C GLU A 164 -9.63 8.50 -32.69
N SER A 165 -9.52 9.10 -31.50
CA SER A 165 -9.96 10.47 -31.28
C SER A 165 -9.17 11.48 -32.10
N ALA A 166 -7.85 11.30 -32.25
CA ALA A 166 -7.04 12.15 -33.14
C ALA A 166 -7.43 12.00 -34.62
N ARG A 167 -7.83 10.80 -35.07
CA ARG A 167 -8.38 10.58 -36.43
C ARG A 167 -9.75 11.22 -36.59
N ALA A 168 -10.62 11.14 -35.60
CA ALA A 168 -11.92 11.78 -35.61
C ALA A 168 -11.80 13.32 -35.69
N VAL A 169 -10.82 13.91 -35.00
CA VAL A 169 -10.52 15.36 -35.11
C VAL A 169 -9.95 15.73 -36.48
N LYS A 170 -9.09 14.90 -37.09
CA LYS A 170 -8.58 15.15 -38.45
C LYS A 170 -9.64 15.02 -39.55
N ASN A 171 -10.66 14.20 -39.33
CA ASN A 171 -11.78 14.02 -40.26
C ASN A 171 -12.92 15.02 -40.04
N GLN A 172 -12.81 15.92 -39.05
CA GLN A 172 -13.63 17.13 -39.00
C GLN A 172 -12.91 18.22 -39.79
N ASP A 173 -13.51 18.63 -40.91
CA ASP A 173 -13.08 19.82 -41.65
C ASP A 173 -12.99 21.02 -40.69
N PRO A 174 -12.01 21.93 -40.84
CA PRO A 174 -12.01 23.17 -40.08
C PRO A 174 -13.35 23.87 -40.33
N PRO A 175 -14.01 24.45 -39.29
CA PRO A 175 -15.28 25.13 -39.50
C PRO A 175 -15.05 26.20 -40.56
N GLY A 176 -15.71 26.00 -41.71
CA GLY A 176 -15.57 26.85 -42.87
C GLY A 176 -15.73 28.30 -42.43
N ARG A 177 -14.70 29.11 -42.66
CA ARG A 177 -14.73 30.55 -42.47
C ARG A 177 -15.78 31.09 -43.43
N GLN A 178 -17.04 31.14 -43.00
CA GLN A 178 -18.13 31.73 -43.76
C GLN A 178 -17.82 33.22 -43.90
N SER A 179 -17.25 33.56 -45.04
CA SER A 179 -17.18 34.92 -45.54
C SER A 179 -18.61 35.41 -45.70
N MET A 180 -19.07 36.18 -44.71
CA MET A 180 -20.32 36.90 -44.76
C MET A 180 -20.16 38.01 -45.80
N LYS A 181 -20.50 37.71 -47.06
CA LYS A 181 -20.55 38.69 -48.14
C LYS A 181 -21.66 39.70 -47.83
N PHE A 182 -21.29 40.82 -47.22
CA PHE A 182 -22.14 42.01 -47.16
C PHE A 182 -22.36 42.52 -48.59
N LYS A 183 -23.60 42.43 -49.07
CA LYS A 183 -24.04 42.96 -50.36
C LYS A 183 -24.38 44.44 -50.17
N GLY A 184 -23.41 45.30 -50.41
CA GLY A 184 -23.57 46.77 -50.37
C GLY A 184 -23.61 47.35 -51.78
N GLU A 185 -24.79 47.78 -52.19
CA GLU A 185 -25.11 48.49 -53.43
C GLU A 185 -24.21 49.73 -53.63
N ARG A 186 -23.63 49.90 -54.84
CA ARG A 186 -22.94 51.13 -55.22
C ARG A 186 -23.94 52.19 -55.68
N ARG A 187 -23.91 53.39 -55.08
CA ARG A 187 -24.32 54.66 -55.72
C ARG A 187 -23.49 55.83 -55.18
N GLY A 188 -22.83 56.56 -56.10
CA GLY A 188 -22.46 57.99 -55.98
C GLY A 188 -21.07 58.34 -55.43
N THR A 189 -20.18 58.86 -56.30
CA THR A 189 -19.06 59.78 -55.98
C THR A 189 -19.50 61.24 -56.24
N PRO A 190 -18.71 62.31 -55.97
CA PRO A 190 -17.41 62.45 -55.28
C PRO A 190 -17.41 63.55 -54.18
N THR A 191 -16.35 63.67 -53.36
CA THR A 191 -15.72 64.94 -52.87
C THR A 191 -14.62 64.62 -51.84
N THR A 192 -13.37 64.95 -52.16
CA THR A 192 -12.21 65.12 -51.23
C THR A 192 -12.28 66.50 -50.55
N PRO A 193 -11.55 66.86 -49.46
CA PRO A 193 -10.14 66.53 -49.11
C PRO A 193 -9.93 66.51 -47.55
N PRO A 194 -8.79 66.93 -46.91
CA PRO A 194 -7.34 66.97 -47.20
C PRO A 194 -6.55 66.14 -46.14
N TRP A 195 -5.32 65.62 -46.27
CA TRP A 195 -3.98 66.21 -46.42
C TRP A 195 -3.02 65.02 -46.70
N ARG A 196 -2.34 64.94 -47.86
CA ARG A 196 -0.95 65.37 -48.14
C ARG A 196 0.19 64.56 -47.46
N THR A 197 0.79 63.66 -48.28
CA THR A 197 2.22 63.24 -48.42
C THR A 197 2.93 62.56 -47.24
N LEU A 198 3.82 61.58 -47.41
CA LEU A 198 4.99 61.57 -48.31
C LEU A 198 5.54 60.13 -48.48
N LYS A 199 5.85 59.74 -49.73
CA LYS A 199 6.78 58.63 -50.01
C LYS A 199 8.21 59.11 -49.76
N ARG A 200 9.07 58.33 -49.10
CA ARG A 200 10.46 58.06 -49.57
C ARG A 200 11.24 57.08 -48.68
N THR A 201 11.79 56.06 -49.34
CA THR A 201 13.20 55.55 -49.27
C THR A 201 13.87 55.48 -47.89
N GLY A 202 14.39 54.37 -47.38
CA GLY A 202 15.31 53.45 -48.05
C GLY A 202 16.66 53.44 -47.31
N LYS A 203 17.25 52.24 -47.18
CA LYS A 203 18.63 51.89 -46.79
C LYS A 203 19.06 51.93 -45.31
N ARG A 204 19.49 50.73 -44.89
CA ARG A 204 20.78 50.32 -44.28
C ARG A 204 21.37 51.18 -43.15
N GLY A 205 21.69 50.51 -42.06
CA GLY A 205 22.72 50.95 -41.11
C GLY A 205 22.88 49.98 -39.95
N HIS A 206 23.91 49.13 -40.02
CA HIS A 206 24.54 48.49 -38.86
C HIS A 206 24.93 49.56 -37.83
N ALA A 207 24.81 49.24 -36.53
CA ALA A 207 25.83 49.53 -35.52
C ALA A 207 25.44 48.92 -34.17
N SER A 208 26.26 47.99 -33.70
CA SER A 208 26.41 47.63 -32.30
C SER A 208 26.81 48.84 -31.45
N ILE A 209 26.45 48.88 -30.16
CA ILE A 209 27.26 49.42 -29.05
C ILE A 209 26.60 49.00 -27.71
N VAL A 210 27.24 48.07 -26.99
CA VAL A 210 27.90 48.23 -25.68
C VAL A 210 26.97 48.54 -24.49
N GLY A 211 26.77 47.50 -23.67
CA GLY A 211 27.13 47.44 -22.25
C GLY A 211 26.64 48.52 -21.28
N ARG A 212 25.92 48.08 -20.24
CA ARG A 212 26.06 48.63 -18.88
C ARG A 212 25.81 47.57 -17.80
N ARG A 213 26.72 47.59 -16.82
CA ARG A 213 26.79 46.83 -15.57
C ARG A 213 25.83 47.40 -14.51
N GLY A 214 25.54 46.58 -13.49
CA GLY A 214 25.09 47.01 -12.15
C GLY A 214 24.17 45.96 -11.50
N THR A 215 24.67 44.92 -10.83
CA THR A 215 25.10 44.79 -9.41
C THR A 215 24.01 44.91 -8.34
N CYS A 216 24.02 43.88 -7.47
CA CYS A 216 23.69 43.83 -6.04
C CYS A 216 22.23 43.83 -5.59
N GLY A 217 21.93 42.93 -4.63
CA GLY A 217 20.79 43.13 -3.74
C GLY A 217 20.23 41.88 -3.07
N GLU A 218 21.05 41.14 -2.34
CA GLU A 218 20.70 40.10 -1.38
C GLU A 218 19.64 40.56 -0.35
N THR A 219 18.68 39.71 0.04
CA THR A 219 18.17 39.67 1.42
C THR A 219 17.46 38.35 1.75
N VAL A 220 18.12 37.59 2.61
CA VAL A 220 17.60 36.51 3.44
C VAL A 220 16.90 37.12 4.67
N ARG A 221 15.91 36.37 5.21
CA ARG A 221 15.34 36.33 6.58
C ARG A 221 13.81 36.34 6.49
N LYS A 222 13.06 35.51 7.21
CA LYS A 222 13.29 34.83 8.48
C LYS A 222 12.38 33.60 8.55
#